data_AF-A0A7M7JH20-F1
#
_entry.id   AF-A0A7M7JH20-F1
#
_cell.length_a   1.000
_cell.length_b   1.000
_cell.length_c   1.000
_cell.angle_alpha   90.00
_cell.angle_beta   90.00
_cell.angle_gamma   90.00
#
_symmetry.space_group_name_H-M   'P 1'
#
loop_
_entity.id
_entity.type
_entity.pdbx_description
1 polymer ?
#
loop_
_entity_poly.entity_id
_entity_poly.type
_entity_poly.pdbx_seq_one_letter_code
_entity_poly.pdbx_strand_id
1 'polypeptide(L)'
;MTSITVPAPRRGDSFWDFVSIVTSVYVYGVDFLFIQFRQEQFWIAFYALVMSIIAIISISMMFSDKIAHACYDESRSIWIGGFVRFSCVPIVHYVILQGNLASLVVKHTLPLRVIAIALFVASYIIYEIKVPERYIEVLKIVHRPLSDSLRLLIFKK
;
A
#
# COMPACT_ATOMS: atom_id res chain seq x y z
N MET A 1 32.00 10.28 -23.26
CA MET A 1 30.66 9.68 -23.08
C MET A 1 30.65 8.95 -21.75
N THR A 2 30.24 9.61 -20.67
CA THR A 2 30.01 9.01 -19.35
C THR A 2 28.51 8.79 -19.22
N SER A 3 28.09 7.53 -19.33
CA SER A 3 26.72 7.11 -19.00
C SER A 3 26.49 7.39 -17.52
N ILE A 4 25.75 8.45 -17.18
CA ILE A 4 25.23 8.62 -15.83
C ILE A 4 24.03 7.67 -15.75
N THR A 5 24.30 6.45 -15.31
CA THR A 5 23.28 5.52 -14.84
C THR A 5 22.54 6.21 -13.70
N VAL A 6 21.25 6.52 -13.92
CA VAL A 6 20.35 6.81 -12.80
C VAL A 6 20.44 5.57 -11.91
N PRO A 7 20.90 5.68 -10.66
CA PRO A 7 21.01 4.50 -9.80
C PRO A 7 19.60 3.94 -9.66
N ALA A 8 19.42 2.67 -10.04
CA ALA A 8 18.20 1.95 -9.73
C ALA A 8 17.93 2.10 -8.22
N PRO A 9 16.67 2.29 -7.79
CA PRO A 9 16.34 2.41 -6.38
C PRO A 9 17.00 1.25 -5.63
N ARG A 10 17.70 1.55 -4.54
CA ARG A 10 18.39 0.51 -3.78
C ARG A 10 17.33 -0.47 -3.29
N ARG A 11 17.58 -1.77 -3.45
CA ARG A 11 16.68 -2.86 -3.05
C ARG A 11 16.10 -2.69 -1.63
N GLY A 12 16.81 -2.00 -0.75
CA GLY A 12 16.38 -1.66 0.61
C GLY A 12 15.24 -0.64 0.70
N ASP A 13 15.20 0.38 -0.17
CA ASP A 13 14.21 1.47 -0.04
C ASP A 13 12.80 0.94 -0.36
N SER A 14 12.66 0.19 -1.46
CA SER A 14 11.40 -0.48 -1.84
C SER A 14 10.94 -1.56 -0.84
N PHE A 15 11.88 -2.16 -0.09
CA PHE A 15 11.56 -3.15 0.93
C PHE A 15 10.90 -2.49 2.14
N TRP A 16 11.51 -1.41 2.63
CA TRP A 16 10.98 -0.67 3.79
C TRP A 16 9.64 -0.02 3.47
N ASP A 17 9.44 0.50 2.26
CA ASP A 17 8.14 1.03 1.84
C ASP A 17 7.03 -0.05 1.90
N PHE A 18 7.32 -1.24 1.39
CA PHE A 18 6.37 -2.37 1.43
C PHE A 18 6.06 -2.79 2.86
N VAL A 19 7.10 -2.97 3.70
CA VAL A 19 6.93 -3.35 5.11
C VAL A 19 6.12 -2.28 5.85
N SER A 20 6.41 -1.00 5.65
CA SER A 20 5.67 0.10 6.27
C SER A 20 4.19 0.11 5.90
N ILE A 21 3.85 -0.18 4.63
CA ILE A 21 2.45 -0.29 4.20
C ILE A 21 1.76 -1.45 4.90
N VAL A 22 2.36 -2.65 4.88
CA VAL A 22 1.79 -3.85 5.51
C VAL A 22 1.63 -3.65 7.02
N THR A 23 2.65 -3.11 7.71
CA THR A 23 2.58 -2.82 9.14
C THR A 23 1.49 -1.79 9.46
N SER A 24 1.32 -0.75 8.64
CA SER A 24 0.28 0.27 8.85
C SER A 24 -1.14 -0.32 8.77
N VAL A 25 -1.39 -1.17 7.76
CA VAL A 25 -2.67 -1.89 7.62
C VAL A 25 -2.90 -2.83 8.80
N TYR A 26 -1.86 -3.54 9.23
CA TYR A 26 -1.93 -4.46 10.37
C TYR A 26 -2.27 -3.73 11.68
N VAL A 27 -1.51 -2.68 12.02
CA VAL A 27 -1.71 -1.92 13.26
C VAL A 27 -3.12 -1.33 13.31
N TYR A 28 -3.58 -0.72 12.21
CA TYR A 28 -4.93 -0.17 12.15
C TYR A 28 -6.01 -1.25 12.31
N GLY A 29 -5.85 -2.40 11.66
CA GLY A 29 -6.81 -3.49 11.78
C GLY A 29 -6.85 -4.09 13.18
N VAL A 30 -5.71 -4.27 13.83
CA VAL A 30 -5.65 -4.77 15.21
C VAL A 30 -6.27 -3.79 16.20
N ASP A 31 -5.97 -2.49 16.09
CA ASP A 31 -6.61 -1.46 16.91
C ASP A 31 -8.14 -1.49 16.77
N PHE A 32 -8.63 -1.61 15.53
CA PHE A 32 -10.06 -1.77 15.26
C PHE A 32 -10.66 -2.98 15.99
N LEU A 33 -10.00 -4.14 15.92
CA LEU A 33 -10.48 -5.36 16.56
C LEU A 33 -10.62 -5.19 18.07
N PHE A 34 -9.59 -4.65 18.73
CA PHE A 34 -9.60 -4.46 20.18
C PHE A 34 -10.69 -3.49 20.65
N ILE A 35 -10.93 -2.41 19.90
CA ILE A 35 -11.95 -1.43 20.28
C ILE A 35 -13.36 -1.97 20.03
N GLN A 36 -13.61 -2.59 18.88
CA GLN A 36 -14.97 -2.93 18.46
C GLN A 36 -15.43 -4.29 18.99
N PHE A 37 -14.57 -5.30 18.99
CA PHE A 37 -14.90 -6.64 19.47
C PHE A 37 -14.55 -6.85 20.95
N ARG A 38 -14.41 -5.77 21.73
CA ARG A 38 -14.09 -5.80 23.17
C ARG A 38 -14.94 -6.74 24.01
N GLN A 39 -16.20 -6.96 23.62
CA GLN A 39 -17.12 -7.89 24.31
C GLN A 39 -17.04 -9.32 23.77
N GLU A 40 -16.49 -9.51 22.56
CA GLU A 40 -16.44 -10.76 21.83
C GLU A 40 -14.98 -11.18 21.58
N GLN A 41 -14.30 -11.60 22.65
CA GLN A 41 -12.85 -11.86 22.66
C GLN A 41 -12.43 -12.93 21.63
N PHE A 42 -13.30 -13.89 21.33
CA PHE A 42 -13.06 -14.91 20.32
C PHE A 42 -12.78 -14.30 18.93
N TRP A 43 -13.57 -13.31 18.52
CA TRP A 43 -13.42 -12.67 17.20
C TRP A 43 -12.14 -11.83 17.13
N ILE A 44 -11.71 -11.22 18.23
CA ILE A 44 -10.40 -10.55 18.30
C ILE A 44 -9.30 -11.55 17.99
N ALA A 45 -9.25 -12.68 18.71
CA ALA A 45 -8.21 -13.68 18.54
C ALA A 45 -8.21 -14.27 17.11
N PHE A 46 -9.39 -14.59 16.59
CA PHE A 46 -9.54 -15.13 15.24
C PHE A 46 -9.03 -14.16 14.16
N TYR A 47 -9.51 -12.92 14.15
CA TYR A 47 -9.10 -11.95 13.13
C TYR A 47 -7.65 -11.51 13.29
N ALA A 48 -7.16 -11.34 14.52
CA ALA A 48 -5.76 -10.99 14.77
C ALA A 48 -4.81 -12.09 14.26
N LEU A 49 -5.17 -13.37 14.45
CA LEU A 49 -4.41 -14.49 13.92
C LEU A 49 -4.38 -14.48 12.39
N VAL A 50 -5.54 -14.32 11.74
CA VAL A 50 -5.60 -14.28 10.27
C VAL A 50 -4.82 -13.07 9.72
N MET A 51 -4.96 -11.89 10.31
CA MET A 51 -4.20 -10.71 9.90
C MET A 51 -2.69 -10.88 10.10
N SER A 52 -2.27 -11.53 11.19
CA SER A 52 -0.86 -11.83 11.45
C SER A 52 -0.28 -12.76 10.39
N ILE A 53 -1.02 -13.82 10.02
CA ILE A 53 -0.60 -14.75 8.97
C ILE A 53 -0.43 -14.02 7.64
N ILE A 54 -1.40 -13.20 7.24
CA ILE A 54 -1.34 -12.44 5.98
C ILE A 54 -0.16 -11.47 5.99
N ALA A 55 0.06 -10.74 7.09
CA ALA A 55 1.16 -9.80 7.23
C ALA A 55 2.54 -10.51 7.18
N ILE A 56 2.70 -11.60 7.93
CA ILE A 56 3.94 -12.39 7.96
C ILE A 56 4.26 -12.97 6.59
N ILE A 57 3.28 -13.55 5.90
CA ILE A 57 3.48 -14.11 4.55
C ILE A 57 3.92 -12.98 3.60
N SER A 58 3.22 -11.85 3.61
CA SER A 58 3.52 -10.71 2.74
C SER A 58 4.94 -10.19 2.95
N ILE A 59 5.37 -10.01 4.21
CA ILE A 59 6.72 -9.57 4.56
C ILE A 59 7.75 -10.65 4.21
N SER A 60 7.46 -11.94 4.45
CA SER A 60 8.38 -13.04 4.16
C SER A 60 8.66 -13.16 2.65
N MET A 61 7.66 -12.89 1.81
CA MET A 61 7.83 -12.89 0.35
C MET A 61 8.85 -11.85 -0.12
N MET A 62 9.01 -10.73 0.60
CA MET A 62 9.97 -9.69 0.25
C MET A 62 11.45 -10.09 0.47
N PHE A 63 11.71 -11.12 1.28
CA PHE A 63 13.07 -11.67 1.45
C PHE A 63 13.47 -12.61 0.32
N SER A 64 12.56 -12.99 -0.59
CA SER A 64 12.90 -13.76 -1.76
C SER A 64 13.53 -12.88 -2.84
N ASP A 65 14.77 -13.19 -3.24
CA ASP A 65 15.48 -12.49 -4.31
C ASP A 65 14.70 -12.45 -5.63
N LYS A 66 13.82 -13.45 -5.87
CA LYS A 66 12.95 -13.47 -7.05
C LYS A 66 11.90 -12.36 -6.99
N ILE A 67 11.20 -12.22 -5.87
CA ILE A 67 10.06 -11.31 -5.70
C ILE A 67 10.51 -9.86 -5.49
N ALA A 68 11.76 -9.65 -5.06
CA ALA A 68 12.35 -8.31 -4.93
C ALA A 68 12.53 -7.60 -6.29
N HIS A 69 12.60 -8.34 -7.42
CA HIS A 69 12.73 -7.75 -8.75
C HIS A 69 11.45 -7.01 -9.20
N ALA A 70 11.64 -5.92 -9.95
CA ALA A 70 10.56 -5.07 -10.48
C ALA A 70 9.53 -5.82 -11.34
N CYS A 71 9.86 -7.00 -11.90
CA CYS A 71 8.90 -7.79 -12.68
C CYS A 71 7.79 -8.43 -11.83
N TYR A 72 7.91 -8.41 -10.49
CA TYR A 72 6.89 -8.93 -9.57
C TYR A 72 6.12 -7.83 -8.84
N ASP A 73 6.19 -6.58 -9.32
CA ASP A 73 5.41 -5.46 -8.78
C ASP A 73 3.90 -5.76 -8.73
N GLU A 74 3.34 -6.34 -9.80
CA GLU A 74 1.92 -6.75 -9.84
C GLU A 74 1.60 -7.80 -8.77
N SER A 75 2.50 -8.77 -8.56
CA SER A 75 2.31 -9.81 -7.55
C SER A 75 2.31 -9.21 -6.14
N ARG A 76 3.22 -8.28 -5.84
CA ARG A 76 3.28 -7.57 -4.56
C ARG A 76 2.02 -6.74 -4.31
N SER A 77 1.53 -6.06 -5.35
CA SER A 77 0.31 -5.29 -5.27
C SER A 77 -0.92 -6.16 -4.97
N ILE A 78 -1.05 -7.33 -5.61
CA ILE A 78 -2.18 -8.24 -5.36
C ILE A 78 -2.25 -8.64 -3.87
N TRP A 79 -1.10 -8.88 -3.22
CA TRP A 79 -1.04 -9.20 -1.79
C TRP A 79 -1.45 -8.01 -0.91
N ILE A 80 -0.92 -6.81 -1.17
CA ILE A 80 -1.33 -5.60 -0.44
C ILE A 80 -2.83 -5.34 -0.62
N GLY A 81 -3.31 -5.37 -1.86
CA GLY A 81 -4.73 -5.16 -2.17
C GLY A 81 -5.63 -6.24 -1.58
N GLY A 82 -5.15 -7.49 -1.48
CA GLY A 82 -5.80 -8.56 -0.75
C GLY A 82 -5.90 -8.26 0.75
N PHE A 83 -4.81 -7.79 1.36
CA PHE A 83 -4.78 -7.47 2.79
C PHE A 83 -5.68 -6.28 3.15
N VAL A 84 -5.69 -5.23 2.33
CA VAL A 84 -6.59 -4.08 2.47
C VAL A 84 -8.05 -4.49 2.31
N ARG A 85 -8.37 -5.41 1.38
CA ARG A 85 -9.74 -5.94 1.25
C ARG A 85 -10.14 -6.79 2.45
N PHE A 86 -9.22 -7.60 2.97
CA PHE A 86 -9.48 -8.42 4.15
C PHE A 86 -9.77 -7.57 5.40
N SER A 87 -9.09 -6.43 5.57
CA SER A 87 -9.35 -5.55 6.72
C SER A 87 -10.77 -4.95 6.74
N CYS A 88 -11.49 -5.00 5.63
CA CYS A 88 -12.90 -4.62 5.56
C CYS A 88 -13.84 -5.71 6.14
N VAL A 89 -13.44 -6.98 6.12
CA VAL A 89 -14.27 -8.11 6.60
C VAL A 89 -14.67 -7.97 8.08
N PRO A 90 -13.74 -7.74 9.04
CA PRO A 90 -14.13 -7.57 10.44
C PRO A 90 -15.01 -6.32 10.66
N ILE A 91 -14.88 -5.30 9.81
CA ILE A 91 -15.74 -4.11 9.86
C ILE A 91 -17.18 -4.47 9.49
N VAL A 92 -17.37 -5.18 8.38
CA VAL A 92 -18.69 -5.64 7.96
C VAL A 92 -19.29 -6.59 8.99
N HIS A 93 -18.50 -7.53 9.50
CA HIS A 93 -18.96 -8.46 10.52
C HIS A 93 -19.42 -7.74 11.80
N TYR A 94 -18.66 -6.74 12.25
CA TYR A 94 -19.06 -5.92 13.39
C TYR A 94 -20.39 -5.19 13.16
N VAL A 95 -20.60 -4.61 11.98
CA VAL A 95 -21.87 -3.94 11.62
C VAL A 95 -23.05 -4.91 11.67
N ILE A 96 -22.86 -6.16 11.21
CA ILE A 96 -23.89 -7.20 11.27
C ILE A 96 -24.22 -7.55 12.72
N LEU A 97 -23.20 -7.77 13.57
CA LEU A 97 -23.39 -8.11 14.98
C LEU A 97 -24.12 -7.02 15.78
N GLN A 98 -23.91 -5.75 15.44
CA GLN A 98 -24.53 -4.62 16.14
C GLN A 98 -25.99 -4.36 15.75
N GLY A 99 -26.63 -5.21 14.94
CA GLY A 99 -28.00 -4.99 14.49
C GLY A 99 -28.09 -4.04 13.29
N ASN A 100 -27.07 -4.05 12.43
CA ASN A 100 -27.01 -3.34 11.16
C ASN A 100 -26.83 -1.80 11.28
N LEU A 101 -26.85 -1.08 10.15
CA LEU A 101 -26.61 0.38 10.04
C LEU A 101 -27.54 1.27 10.88
N ALA A 102 -28.64 0.72 11.41
CA ALA A 102 -29.57 1.45 12.26
C ALA A 102 -29.03 1.67 13.69
N SER A 103 -28.05 0.87 14.11
CA SER A 103 -27.42 0.95 15.43
C SER A 103 -26.74 2.29 15.68
N LEU A 104 -27.02 2.87 16.85
CA LEU A 104 -26.50 4.17 17.30
C LEU A 104 -24.96 4.14 17.44
N VAL A 105 -24.42 2.98 17.84
CA VAL A 105 -22.98 2.74 17.96
C VAL A 105 -22.32 2.68 16.59
N VAL A 106 -22.97 2.02 15.62
CA VAL A 106 -22.49 1.95 14.24
C VAL A 106 -22.49 3.34 13.61
N LYS A 107 -23.56 4.13 13.76
CA LYS A 107 -23.65 5.48 13.17
C LYS A 107 -22.54 6.43 13.62
N HIS A 108 -22.09 6.33 14.87
CA HIS A 108 -21.00 7.17 15.37
C HIS A 108 -19.61 6.67 14.98
N THR A 109 -19.42 5.36 14.82
CA THR A 109 -18.10 4.79 14.52
C THR A 109 -17.83 4.69 13.01
N LEU A 110 -18.85 4.47 12.20
CA LEU A 110 -18.74 4.21 10.76
C LEU A 110 -18.12 5.36 9.95
N PRO A 111 -18.38 6.66 10.21
CA PRO A 111 -17.79 7.75 9.42
C PRO A 111 -16.26 7.77 9.47
N LEU A 112 -15.67 7.61 10.67
CA LEU A 112 -14.23 7.56 10.84
C LEU A 112 -13.62 6.35 10.11
N ARG A 113 -14.33 5.22 10.11
CA ARG A 113 -13.89 3.98 9.45
C ARG A 113 -13.97 4.07 7.94
N VAL A 114 -14.99 4.72 7.40
CA VAL A 114 -15.10 5.01 5.96
C VAL A 114 -13.94 5.90 5.49
N ILE A 115 -13.61 6.94 6.26
CA ILE A 115 -12.46 7.81 5.96
C ILE A 115 -11.16 7.00 5.96
N ALA A 116 -10.93 6.16 6.97
CA ALA A 116 -9.73 5.33 7.03
C ALA A 116 -9.65 4.32 5.88
N ILE A 117 -10.75 3.65 5.51
CA ILE A 117 -10.79 2.76 4.34
C ILE A 117 -10.50 3.56 3.07
N ALA A 118 -11.10 4.74 2.89
CA ALA A 118 -10.84 5.58 1.74
C ALA A 118 -9.35 5.98 1.65
N LEU A 119 -8.71 6.27 2.79
CA LEU A 119 -7.27 6.55 2.85
C LEU A 119 -6.43 5.31 2.52
N PHE A 120 -6.79 4.12 3.00
CA PHE A 120 -6.08 2.89 2.64
C PHE A 120 -6.20 2.57 1.15
N VAL A 121 -7.40 2.73 0.58
CA VAL A 121 -7.64 2.54 -0.86
C VAL A 121 -6.89 3.59 -1.67
N ALA A 122 -6.90 4.86 -1.26
CA ALA A 122 -6.15 5.92 -1.92
C ALA A 122 -4.63 5.65 -1.89
N SER A 123 -4.08 5.24 -0.73
CA SER A 123 -2.67 4.85 -0.60
C SER A 123 -2.32 3.65 -1.47
N TYR A 124 -3.21 2.67 -1.57
CA TYR A 124 -3.04 1.52 -2.48
C TYR A 124 -3.02 1.94 -3.95
N ILE A 125 -3.94 2.83 -4.35
CA ILE A 125 -4.00 3.39 -5.71
C ILE A 125 -2.72 4.16 -6.03
N ILE A 126 -2.20 4.95 -5.09
CA ILE A 126 -0.95 5.69 -5.27
C ILE A 126 0.23 4.73 -5.46
N TYR A 127 0.29 3.65 -4.66
CA TYR A 127 1.29 2.60 -4.79
C TYR A 127 1.24 1.91 -6.17
N GLU A 128 0.05 1.54 -6.65
CA GLU A 128 -0.17 0.93 -7.96
C GLU A 128 0.26 1.85 -9.12
N ILE A 129 -0.17 3.11 -9.09
CA ILE A 129 0.07 4.03 -10.20
C ILE A 129 1.52 4.57 -10.18
N LYS A 130 2.27 4.38 -9.07
CA LYS A 130 3.62 4.91 -8.85
C LYS A 130 3.70 6.43 -9.08
N VAL A 131 2.68 7.16 -8.65
CA VAL A 131 2.61 8.63 -8.75
C VAL A 131 3.33 9.23 -7.56
N PRO A 132 4.24 10.20 -7.74
CA PRO A 132 4.54 10.97 -8.96
C PRO A 132 5.72 10.44 -9.80
N GLU A 133 6.40 9.38 -9.37
CA GLU A 133 7.64 8.88 -10.00
C GLU A 133 7.47 8.58 -11.50
N ARG A 134 6.36 7.95 -11.87
CA ARG A 134 6.01 7.66 -13.26
C ARG A 134 5.86 8.93 -14.11
N TYR A 135 5.33 10.01 -13.54
CA TYR A 135 5.18 11.29 -14.25
C TYR A 135 6.52 12.03 -14.36
N ILE A 136 7.38 11.94 -13.35
CA ILE A 136 8.71 12.56 -13.36
C ILE A 136 9.62 11.88 -14.39
N GLU A 137 9.56 10.55 -14.53
CA GLU A 137 10.31 9.84 -15.59
C GLU A 137 9.84 10.23 -16.99
N VAL A 138 8.52 10.34 -17.22
CA VAL A 138 7.96 10.81 -18.49
C VAL A 138 8.39 12.27 -18.77
N LEU A 139 8.34 13.16 -17.78
CA LEU A 139 8.82 14.54 -17.92
C LEU A 139 10.32 14.61 -18.24
N LYS A 140 11.16 13.77 -17.63
CA LYS A 140 12.59 13.68 -17.96
C LYS A 140 12.84 13.22 -19.40
N ILE A 141 12.00 12.34 -19.93
CA ILE A 141 12.06 11.90 -21.33
C ILE A 141 11.61 13.02 -22.27
N VAL A 142 10.54 13.75 -21.91
CA VAL A 142 9.96 14.83 -22.73
C VAL A 142 10.80 16.13 -22.71
N HIS A 143 11.61 16.38 -21.67
CA HIS A 143 12.51 17.55 -21.63
C HIS A 143 13.92 17.31 -22.18
N ARG A 144 14.31 16.07 -22.54
CA ARG A 144 15.59 15.82 -23.23
C ARG A 144 15.72 16.36 -24.66
N PRO A 145 14.71 16.40 -25.54
CA PRO A 145 14.95 16.74 -26.96
C PRO A 145 15.35 18.20 -27.16
N LEU A 146 15.06 19.11 -26.21
CA LEU A 146 15.44 20.53 -26.33
C LEU A 146 16.90 20.80 -25.94
N SER A 147 17.42 20.10 -24.92
CA SER A 147 18.81 20.27 -24.45
C SER A 147 19.83 19.80 -25.48
N ASP A 148 19.59 18.64 -26.10
CA ASP A 148 20.56 18.02 -27.00
C ASP A 148 20.62 18.73 -28.36
N SER A 149 19.49 19.28 -28.81
CA SER A 149 19.40 20.12 -30.02
C SER A 149 20.12 21.46 -29.85
N LEU A 150 20.02 22.09 -28.67
CA LEU A 150 20.73 23.34 -28.34
C LEU A 150 22.25 23.13 -28.20
N ARG A 151 22.69 22.00 -27.63
CA ARG A 151 24.12 21.67 -27.52
C ARG A 151 24.78 21.43 -28.89
N LEU A 152 24.05 20.82 -29.84
CA LEU A 152 24.53 20.64 -31.22
C LEU A 152 24.62 21.96 -32.01
N LEU A 153 23.78 22.95 -31.69
CA LEU A 153 23.82 24.28 -32.31
C LEU A 153 24.93 25.18 -31.77
N ILE A 154 25.31 25.01 -30.49
CA ILE A 154 26.36 25.82 -29.85
C ILE A 154 27.78 25.31 -30.19
N PHE A 155 27.95 24.00 -30.40
CA PHE A 155 29.26 23.40 -30.75
C PHE A 155 29.60 23.42 -32.25
N LYS A 156 28.74 23.98 -33.09
CA LYS A 156 28.97 24.09 -34.55
C LYS A 156 29.41 25.49 -35.00
N LYS A 157 29.94 26.32 -34.10
CA LYS A 157 30.44 27.66 -34.41
C LYS A 157 31.89 27.82 -33.96
#